data_AF-A0A954EH16-F1
#
_entry.id   AF-A0A954EH16-F1
#
_cell.length_a   1.000
_cell.length_b   1.000
_cell.length_c   1.000
_cell.angle_alpha   90.00
_cell.angle_beta   90.00
_cell.angle_gamma   90.00
#
_symmetry.space_group_name_H-M   'P 1'
#
loop_
_entity.id
_entity.type
_entity.pdbx_description
1 polymer ?
#
loop_
_entity_poly.entity_id
_entity_poly.type
_entity_poly.pdbx_seq_one_letter_code
_entity_poly.pdbx_strand_id
1 'polypeptide(L)'
;MSISYLLAPVTEEMLEWGRKCGIDLPESSLCGRFPLASEIEDALVSIPDHVLQRACRQDSFEYALESRAQVPLEANPPFPASLTPETYLIVNGNVTDTAPQKWIGCHGDLCLILELTQRLVPACGPLCFFADCDGIPWFVFTPTAEPIGPERWRSD
;
A
#
# COMPACT_ATOMS: atom_id res chain seq x y z
N MET A 1 2.01 -17.61 -0.65
CA MET A 1 0.78 -16.99 -1.20
C MET A 1 1.03 -15.50 -1.21
N SER A 2 0.80 -14.83 -2.33
CA SER A 2 0.92 -13.37 -2.38
C SER A 2 -0.47 -12.78 -2.18
N ILE A 3 -0.61 -11.87 -1.22
CA ILE A 3 -1.88 -11.24 -0.83
C ILE A 3 -1.94 -9.88 -1.51
N SER A 4 -3.08 -9.57 -2.12
CA SER A 4 -3.31 -8.24 -2.70
C SER A 4 -4.06 -7.39 -1.70
N TYR A 5 -3.60 -6.15 -1.54
CA TYR A 5 -4.20 -5.18 -0.63
C TYR A 5 -4.88 -4.09 -1.43
N LEU A 6 -6.02 -3.62 -0.94
CA LEU A 6 -6.67 -2.42 -1.42
C LEU A 6 -6.33 -1.27 -0.48
N LEU A 7 -5.90 -0.15 -1.04
CA LEU A 7 -5.65 1.10 -0.32
C LEU A 7 -6.81 2.06 -0.57
N ALA A 8 -7.36 2.63 0.50
CA ALA A 8 -8.50 3.53 0.42
C ALA A 8 -8.42 4.63 1.48
N PRO A 9 -9.04 5.81 1.24
CA PRO A 9 -9.15 6.84 2.25
C PRO A 9 -10.05 6.39 3.39
N VAL A 10 -9.68 6.76 4.63
CA VAL A 10 -10.55 6.51 5.77
C VAL A 10 -11.84 7.32 5.63
N THR A 11 -12.97 6.63 5.69
CA THR A 11 -14.32 7.22 5.79
C THR A 11 -14.95 6.84 7.12
N GLU A 12 -16.08 7.48 7.46
CA GLU A 12 -16.87 7.09 8.63
C GLU A 12 -17.29 5.62 8.56
N GLU A 13 -17.70 5.12 7.38
CA GLU A 13 -18.08 3.71 7.24
C GLU A 13 -16.90 2.76 7.49
N MET A 14 -15.68 3.14 7.08
CA MET A 14 -14.48 2.35 7.36
C MET A 14 -14.14 2.33 8.84
N LEU A 15 -14.29 3.47 9.54
CA LEU A 15 -14.11 3.52 10.99
C LEU A 15 -15.14 2.65 11.72
N GLU A 16 -16.40 2.71 11.32
CA GLU A 16 -17.44 1.83 11.87
C GLU A 16 -17.14 0.35 11.63
N TRP A 17 -16.65 0.01 10.44
CA TRP A 17 -16.24 -1.34 10.10
C TRP A 17 -15.07 -1.81 10.96
N GLY A 18 -14.01 -1.02 11.09
CA GLY A 18 -12.87 -1.34 11.95
C GLY A 18 -13.27 -1.54 13.42
N ARG A 19 -14.18 -0.70 13.95
CA ARG A 19 -14.73 -0.87 15.30
C ARG A 19 -15.54 -2.17 15.44
N LYS A 20 -16.33 -2.54 14.43
CA LYS A 20 -17.04 -3.84 14.41
C LYS A 20 -16.09 -5.03 14.39
N CYS A 21 -14.89 -4.85 13.83
CA CYS A 21 -13.80 -5.83 13.89
C CYS A 21 -13.02 -5.83 15.22
N GLY A 22 -13.38 -4.98 16.19
CA GLY A 22 -12.73 -4.90 17.50
C GLY A 22 -11.45 -4.06 17.53
N ILE A 23 -11.20 -3.23 16.51
CA ILE A 23 -10.03 -2.36 16.44
C ILE A 23 -10.30 -1.10 17.28
N ASP A 24 -9.35 -0.75 18.16
CA ASP A 24 -9.42 0.45 19.00
C ASP A 24 -9.07 1.71 18.19
N LEU A 25 -10.11 2.31 17.59
CA LEU A 25 -9.99 3.46 16.70
C LEU A 25 -10.40 4.76 17.41
N PRO A 26 -9.73 5.89 17.11
CA PRO A 26 -10.09 7.18 17.70
C PRO A 26 -11.55 7.56 17.37
N GLU A 27 -12.18 8.33 18.27
CA GLU A 27 -13.55 8.84 18.08
C GLU A 27 -13.65 9.97 17.04
N SER A 28 -12.52 10.49 16.55
CA SER A 28 -12.47 11.68 15.68
C SER A 28 -12.96 11.44 14.25
N SER A 29 -13.54 12.49 13.65
CA SER A 29 -13.97 12.57 12.25
C SER A 29 -12.82 12.85 11.26
N LEU A 30 -11.70 12.15 11.38
CA LEU A 30 -10.58 12.30 10.46
C LEU A 30 -10.82 11.46 9.21
N CYS A 31 -11.40 12.08 8.18
CA CYS A 31 -11.58 11.46 6.87
C CYS A 31 -10.38 11.77 5.96
N GLY A 32 -9.97 10.78 5.16
CA GLY A 32 -9.01 10.96 4.08
C GLY A 32 -9.67 11.31 2.75
N ARG A 33 -8.85 11.51 1.73
CA ARG A 33 -9.26 11.56 0.32
C ARG A 33 -8.44 10.57 -0.50
N PHE A 34 -8.95 10.21 -1.68
CA PHE A 34 -8.13 9.47 -2.63
C PHE A 34 -6.89 10.31 -3.01
N PRO A 35 -5.68 9.73 -2.99
CA PRO A 35 -4.49 10.38 -3.50
C PRO A 35 -4.58 10.53 -5.02
N LEU A 36 -3.91 11.55 -5.54
CA LEU A 36 -3.71 11.75 -6.97
C LEU A 36 -2.62 10.80 -7.48
N ALA A 37 -2.62 10.49 -8.77
CA ALA A 37 -1.58 9.66 -9.37
C ALA A 37 -0.17 10.25 -9.17
N SER A 38 -0.04 11.58 -9.25
CA SER A 38 1.23 12.28 -8.98
C SER A 38 1.68 12.15 -7.52
N GLU A 39 0.75 12.14 -6.57
CA GLU A 39 1.08 11.98 -5.15
C GLU A 39 1.55 10.56 -4.83
N ILE A 40 0.96 9.56 -5.50
CA ILE A 40 1.43 8.17 -5.45
C ILE A 40 2.84 8.07 -6.04
N GLU A 41 3.08 8.67 -7.20
CA GLU A 41 4.40 8.68 -7.84
C GLU A 41 5.45 9.34 -6.94
N ASP A 42 5.16 10.52 -6.40
CA ASP A 42 6.06 11.25 -5.49
C ASP A 42 6.35 10.45 -4.22
N ALA A 43 5.33 9.82 -3.63
CA ALA A 43 5.49 8.98 -2.45
C ALA A 43 6.40 7.77 -2.75
N LEU A 44 6.21 7.09 -3.89
CA LEU A 44 7.03 5.95 -4.30
C LEU A 44 8.48 6.36 -4.59
N VAL A 45 8.71 7.47 -5.28
CA VAL A 45 10.06 8.01 -5.56
C VAL A 45 10.80 8.35 -4.26
N SER A 46 10.08 8.74 -3.22
CA SER A 46 10.67 9.15 -1.94
C SER A 46 11.14 7.98 -1.05
N ILE A 47 10.83 6.73 -1.42
CA ILE A 47 11.26 5.53 -0.68
C ILE A 47 12.74 5.27 -0.99
N PRO A 48 13.65 5.34 0.02
CA PRO A 48 15.08 5.17 -0.19
C PRO A 48 15.41 3.75 -0.62
N ASP A 49 16.56 3.57 -1.28
CA ASP A 49 17.12 2.26 -1.67
C ASP A 49 16.25 1.41 -2.61
N HIS A 50 15.22 2.00 -3.22
CA HIS A 50 14.38 1.37 -4.23
C HIS A 50 14.54 2.03 -5.60
N VAL A 51 14.06 1.35 -6.63
CA VAL A 51 13.98 1.83 -8.01
C VAL A 51 12.52 1.76 -8.44
N LEU A 52 11.98 2.90 -8.86
CA LEU A 52 10.64 2.98 -9.42
C LEU A 52 10.67 2.72 -10.93
N GLN A 53 9.85 1.79 -11.38
CA GLN A 53 9.55 1.52 -12.77
C GLN A 53 8.08 1.85 -13.04
N ARG A 54 7.80 2.45 -14.20
CA ARG A 54 6.44 2.83 -14.60
C ARG A 54 6.00 1.99 -15.79
N ALA A 55 4.90 1.26 -15.62
CA ALA A 55 4.17 0.64 -16.72
C ALA A 55 3.02 1.59 -17.09
N CYS A 56 3.13 2.28 -18.23
CA CYS A 56 2.11 3.24 -18.64
C CYS A 56 0.91 2.49 -19.26
N ARG A 57 -0.27 2.57 -18.64
CA ARG A 57 -1.56 2.20 -19.26
C ARG A 57 -2.38 3.47 -19.50
N GLN A 58 -3.20 3.48 -20.56
CA GLN A 58 -3.92 4.69 -21.00
C GLN A 58 -4.92 5.22 -19.95
N ASP A 59 -5.57 4.33 -19.21
CA ASP A 59 -6.68 4.67 -18.29
C ASP A 59 -6.41 4.30 -16.82
N SER A 60 -5.19 3.86 -16.50
CA SER A 60 -4.78 3.43 -15.16
C SER A 60 -3.30 3.71 -14.94
N PHE A 61 -2.91 3.88 -13.69
CA PHE A 61 -1.49 3.88 -13.34
C PHE A 61 -1.07 2.47 -12.94
N GLU A 62 0.18 2.13 -13.24
CA GLU A 62 0.83 0.91 -12.78
C GLU A 62 2.31 1.25 -12.53
N TYR A 63 2.71 1.11 -11.27
CA TYR A 63 4.05 1.35 -10.78
C TYR A 63 4.60 0.04 -10.20
N ALA A 64 5.86 -0.25 -10.47
CA ALA A 64 6.61 -1.31 -9.82
C ALA A 64 7.79 -0.68 -9.07
N LEU A 65 7.90 -0.98 -7.79
CA LEU A 65 8.97 -0.55 -6.92
C LEU A 65 9.77 -1.78 -6.53
N GLU A 66 11.07 -1.78 -6.80
CA GLU A 66 11.97 -2.90 -6.53
C GLU A 66 13.15 -2.41 -5.69
N SER A 67 13.57 -3.19 -4.70
CA SER A 67 14.79 -2.87 -3.94
C SER A 67 16.02 -2.87 -4.85
N ARG A 68 16.97 -1.97 -4.56
CA ARG A 68 18.30 -2.00 -5.18
C ARG A 68 19.14 -3.19 -4.72
N ALA A 69 18.91 -3.63 -3.48
CA ALA A 69 19.46 -4.87 -2.97
C ALA A 69 18.87 -6.05 -3.76
N GLN A 70 19.75 -6.97 -4.16
CA GLN A 70 19.38 -8.17 -4.91
C GLN A 70 19.82 -9.41 -4.14
N VAL A 71 18.96 -10.42 -4.12
CA VAL A 71 19.22 -11.72 -3.51
C VAL A 71 19.22 -12.83 -4.56
N PRO A 72 19.97 -13.92 -4.34
CA PRO A 72 19.92 -15.07 -5.22
C PRO A 72 18.51 -15.68 -5.22
N LEU A 73 17.94 -15.87 -6.41
CA LEU A 73 16.75 -16.67 -6.60
C LEU A 73 17.18 -18.13 -6.68
N GLU A 74 16.78 -18.93 -5.69
CA GLU A 74 17.00 -20.37 -5.74
C GLU A 74 16.25 -20.96 -6.93
N ALA A 75 17.01 -21.45 -7.91
CA ALA A 75 16.49 -22.07 -9.12
C ALA A 75 16.71 -23.59 -9.05
N ASN A 76 15.69 -24.36 -9.38
CA ASN A 76 15.85 -25.80 -9.53
C ASN A 76 16.61 -26.11 -10.83
N PRO A 77 17.54 -27.08 -10.85
CA PRO A 77 18.18 -27.52 -12.08
C PRO A 77 17.13 -27.92 -13.14
N PRO A 78 17.30 -27.56 -14.42
CA PRO A 78 18.51 -27.02 -15.04
C PRO A 78 18.58 -25.49 -15.13
N PHE A 79 17.74 -24.75 -14.40
CA PHE A 79 17.68 -23.30 -14.53
C PHE A 79 18.86 -22.63 -13.82
N PRO A 80 19.56 -21.67 -14.47
CA PRO A 80 20.61 -20.92 -13.81
C PRO A 80 20.01 -20.09 -12.66
N ALA A 81 20.73 -20.00 -11.54
CA ALA A 81 20.39 -19.05 -10.49
C ALA A 81 20.38 -17.63 -11.09
N SER A 82 19.30 -16.89 -10.86
CA SER A 82 19.19 -15.48 -11.22
C SER A 82 19.21 -14.61 -9.96
N LEU A 83 19.43 -13.32 -10.13
CA LEU A 83 19.23 -12.35 -9.05
C LEU A 83 17.79 -11.83 -9.11
N THR A 84 17.17 -11.63 -7.96
CA THR A 84 15.85 -10.99 -7.81
C THR A 84 15.97 -9.85 -6.81
N PRO A 85 15.13 -8.80 -6.90
CA PRO A 85 15.00 -7.83 -5.82
C PRO A 85 14.70 -8.54 -4.48
N GLU A 86 15.32 -8.06 -3.40
CA GLU A 86 15.06 -8.52 -2.03
C GLU A 86 13.61 -8.24 -1.62
N THR A 87 13.10 -7.05 -1.96
CA THR A 87 11.70 -6.66 -1.76
C THR A 87 11.14 -6.03 -3.03
N TYR A 88 9.82 -6.15 -3.19
CA TYR A 88 9.11 -5.55 -4.31
C TYR A 88 7.71 -5.09 -3.90
N LEU A 89 7.19 -4.09 -4.61
CA LEU A 89 5.82 -3.62 -4.48
C LEU A 89 5.29 -3.21 -5.86
N ILE A 90 4.16 -3.77 -6.26
CA ILE A 90 3.39 -3.32 -7.43
C ILE A 90 2.22 -2.50 -6.91
N VAL A 91 2.07 -1.29 -7.43
CA VAL A 91 0.94 -0.39 -7.13
C VAL A 91 0.22 -0.08 -8.42
N ASN A 92 -1.07 -0.38 -8.48
CA ASN A 92 -1.88 -0.12 -9.65
C ASN A 92 -3.23 0.46 -9.24
N GLY A 93 -3.89 1.17 -10.16
CA GLY A 93 -5.18 1.73 -9.82
C GLY A 93 -5.74 2.69 -10.83
N ASN A 94 -6.91 3.20 -10.49
CA ASN A 94 -7.53 4.33 -11.17
C ASN A 94 -8.02 5.32 -10.11
N VAL A 95 -7.46 6.52 -10.11
CA VAL A 95 -7.80 7.60 -9.16
C VAL A 95 -8.30 8.85 -9.87
N THR A 96 -8.53 8.77 -11.18
CA THR A 96 -9.02 9.90 -11.98
C THR A 96 -10.42 10.31 -11.53
N ASP A 97 -10.71 11.62 -11.54
CA ASP A 97 -12.02 12.13 -11.12
C ASP A 97 -13.16 11.69 -12.04
N THR A 98 -12.83 11.31 -13.28
CA THR A 98 -13.77 10.78 -14.26
C THR A 98 -13.95 9.27 -14.17
N ALA A 99 -13.19 8.57 -13.32
CA ALA A 99 -13.34 7.13 -13.15
C ALA A 99 -14.70 6.80 -12.53
N PRO A 100 -15.43 5.81 -13.07
CA PRO A 100 -16.69 5.36 -12.46
C PRO A 100 -16.46 4.76 -11.07
N GLN A 101 -15.26 4.26 -10.80
CA GLN A 101 -14.85 3.74 -9.49
C GLN A 101 -13.36 4.03 -9.28
N LYS A 102 -13.03 4.69 -8.16
CA LYS A 102 -11.65 4.91 -7.74
C LYS A 102 -11.16 3.72 -6.92
N TRP A 103 -9.95 3.26 -7.18
CA TRP A 103 -9.32 2.16 -6.44
C TRP A 103 -7.80 2.20 -6.59
N ILE A 104 -7.12 1.67 -5.57
CA ILE A 104 -5.67 1.49 -5.54
C ILE A 104 -5.41 0.08 -5.02
N GLY A 105 -4.75 -0.74 -5.83
CA GLY A 105 -4.26 -2.06 -5.48
C GLY A 105 -2.78 -2.00 -5.19
N CYS A 106 -2.37 -2.75 -4.18
CA CYS A 106 -0.99 -2.92 -3.76
C CYS A 106 -0.69 -4.42 -3.66
N HIS A 107 0.43 -4.85 -4.20
CA HIS A 107 0.83 -6.25 -4.22
C HIS A 107 2.33 -6.40 -4.01
N GLY A 108 2.74 -7.11 -2.97
CA GLY A 108 4.15 -7.32 -2.65
C GLY A 108 4.43 -7.20 -1.15
N ASP A 109 5.55 -6.59 -0.80
CA ASP A 109 6.03 -6.46 0.56
C ASP A 109 5.12 -5.56 1.42
N LEU A 110 4.63 -6.10 2.53
CA LEU A 110 3.69 -5.43 3.42
C LEU A 110 4.31 -4.20 4.11
N CYS A 111 5.62 -4.22 4.42
CA CYS A 111 6.31 -3.05 4.96
C CYS A 111 6.38 -1.92 3.94
N LEU A 112 6.58 -2.23 2.65
CA LEU A 112 6.54 -1.22 1.59
C LEU A 112 5.13 -0.63 1.39
N ILE A 113 4.07 -1.44 1.55
CA ILE A 113 2.68 -0.95 1.52
C ILE A 113 2.44 0.05 2.66
N LEU A 114 2.91 -0.26 3.87
CA LEU A 114 2.80 0.69 4.98
C LEU A 114 3.62 1.95 4.71
N GLU A 115 4.87 1.82 4.26
CA GLU A 115 5.73 2.98 4.02
C GLU A 115 5.12 3.92 2.97
N LEU A 116 4.59 3.35 1.87
CA LEU A 116 3.82 4.11 0.88
C LEU A 116 2.63 4.82 1.55
N THR A 117 1.85 4.11 2.35
CA THR A 117 0.67 4.65 3.02
C THR A 117 1.03 5.81 3.94
N GLN A 118 2.04 5.64 4.79
CA GLN A 118 2.55 6.67 5.71
C GLN A 118 3.04 7.92 4.96
N ARG A 119 3.70 7.74 3.81
CA ARG A 119 4.17 8.85 2.97
C ARG A 119 3.05 9.60 2.26
N LEU A 120 1.92 8.96 2.02
CA LEU A 120 0.74 9.57 1.41
C LEU A 120 -0.10 10.39 2.41
N VAL A 121 -0.14 9.97 3.68
CA VAL A 121 -0.96 10.61 4.73
C VAL A 121 -0.82 12.14 4.82
N PRO A 122 0.38 12.76 4.74
CA PRO A 122 0.52 14.21 4.74
C PRO A 122 -0.25 14.91 3.62
N ALA A 123 -0.38 14.26 2.46
CA ALA A 123 -1.01 14.85 1.28
C ALA A 123 -2.53 14.63 1.28
N CYS A 124 -2.97 13.42 1.63
CA CYS A 124 -4.36 12.99 1.44
C CYS A 124 -5.13 12.67 2.73
N GLY A 125 -4.52 12.86 3.91
CA GLY A 125 -5.13 12.52 5.19
C GLY A 125 -5.06 11.02 5.50
N PRO A 126 -5.79 10.54 6.51
CA PRO A 126 -5.72 9.15 6.94
C PRO A 126 -6.14 8.18 5.83
N LEU A 127 -5.38 7.10 5.72
CA LEU A 127 -5.65 6.01 4.78
C LEU A 127 -5.81 4.71 5.55
N CYS A 128 -6.49 3.74 4.95
CA CYS A 128 -6.45 2.36 5.41
C CYS A 128 -6.13 1.42 4.25
N PHE A 129 -5.51 0.29 4.57
CA PHE A 129 -5.37 -0.82 3.64
C PHE A 129 -5.93 -2.10 4.24
N PHE A 130 -6.48 -2.96 3.40
CA PHE A 130 -7.06 -4.24 3.78
C PHE A 130 -6.81 -5.25 2.67
N ALA A 131 -6.58 -6.50 3.06
CA ALA A 131 -6.42 -7.60 2.13
C ALA A 131 -7.77 -7.95 1.47
N ASP A 132 -7.72 -8.38 0.22
CA ASP A 132 -8.91 -8.74 -0.57
C ASP A 132 -9.61 -10.03 -0.09
N CYS A 133 -8.88 -10.92 0.61
CA CYS A 133 -9.35 -12.26 0.97
C CYS A 133 -9.98 -12.40 2.36
N ASP A 134 -9.54 -11.63 3.34
CA ASP A 134 -9.92 -11.71 4.77
C ASP A 134 -10.37 -10.35 5.32
N GLY A 135 -9.97 -9.24 4.69
CA GLY A 135 -10.67 -7.97 4.76
C GLY A 135 -10.69 -7.36 6.16
N ILE A 136 -9.62 -7.45 6.96
CA ILE A 136 -9.53 -6.62 8.17
C ILE A 136 -8.66 -5.39 7.85
N PRO A 137 -9.14 -4.16 8.11
CA PRO A 137 -8.39 -2.95 7.78
C PRO A 137 -7.30 -2.63 8.80
N TRP A 138 -6.15 -2.19 8.29
CA TRP A 138 -5.15 -1.43 9.01
C TRP A 138 -5.30 0.05 8.69
N PHE A 139 -5.33 0.88 9.72
CA PHE A 139 -5.52 2.32 9.61
C PHE A 139 -4.21 3.06 9.88
N VAL A 140 -3.88 4.02 9.01
CA VAL A 140 -2.69 4.87 9.13
C VAL A 140 -3.16 6.31 9.24
N PHE A 141 -3.12 6.85 10.46
CA PHE A 141 -3.59 8.20 10.75
C PHE A 141 -2.50 9.27 10.66
N THR A 142 -1.23 8.88 10.85
CA THR A 142 -0.11 9.81 10.84
C THR A 142 1.08 9.21 10.07
N PRO A 143 2.04 10.04 9.62
CA PRO A 143 3.18 9.56 8.84
C PRO A 143 4.18 8.73 9.66
N THR A 144 4.09 8.76 10.99
CA THR A 144 5.11 8.19 11.89
C THR A 144 4.55 7.22 12.92
N ALA A 145 3.24 7.21 13.17
CA ALA A 145 2.63 6.23 14.06
C ALA A 145 2.56 4.84 13.40
N GLU A 146 2.57 3.82 14.24
CA GLU A 146 2.24 2.46 13.82
C GLU A 146 0.81 2.39 13.27
N PRO A 147 0.56 1.53 12.28
CA PRO A 147 -0.80 1.31 11.81
C PRO A 147 -1.63 0.65 12.92
N ILE A 148 -2.88 1.09 13.06
CA ILE A 148 -3.84 0.51 13.99
C ILE A 148 -4.60 -0.60 13.27
N GLY A 149 -4.53 -1.84 13.76
CA GLY A 149 -5.14 -3.00 13.11
C GLY A 149 -5.35 -4.18 14.08
N PRO A 150 -5.80 -5.34 13.58
CA PRO A 150 -6.16 -6.49 14.41
C PRO A 150 -4.95 -7.17 15.07
N GLU A 151 -3.80 -7.13 14.41
CA GLU A 151 -2.55 -7.69 14.89
C GLU A 151 -1.52 -6.58 15.04
N ARG A 152 -0.60 -6.73 16.01
CA ARG A 152 0.53 -5.80 16.14
C ARG A 152 1.37 -5.86 14.87
N TRP A 153 1.61 -4.70 14.29
CA TRP A 153 2.32 -4.57 13.01
C TRP A 153 3.74 -5.15 13.05
N ARG A 154 4.44 -4.97 14.17
CA ARG A 154 5.74 -5.58 14.45
C ARG A 154 5.68 -6.28 15.79
N SER A 155 6.16 -7.52 15.80
CA SER A 155 6.54 -8.21 17.05
C SER A 155 7.99 -7.85 17.29
N ASP A 156 8.29 -7.22 18.44
CA ASP A 156 9.68 -7.03 18.90
C ASP A 156 10.39 -8.37 19.13
#